data_AF-A0A2S6TP04-F1
#
_entry.id   AF-A0A2S6TP04-F1
#
_cell.length_a   1.000
_cell.length_b   1.000
_cell.length_c   1.000
_cell.angle_alpha   90.00
_cell.angle_beta   90.00
_cell.angle_gamma   90.00
#
_symmetry.space_group_name_H-M   'P 1'
#
loop_
_entity.id
_entity.type
_entity.pdbx_description
1 polymer ?
#
loop_
_entity_poly.entity_id
_entity_poly.type
_entity_poly.pdbx_seq_one_letter_code
_entity_poly.pdbx_strand_id
1 'polypeptide(L)'
;MRASAIVEKVGIPTATLVCDGFLGQAAAITPGLGIESLPIARIVGHVDGQSHQELKQNVEETTVAEVIESLINAPSAKAISNFYQDNEIAAQGSFDDINAVFEEKGWSDGIPIIPPTADRVALFLEQTPDDPNRIIGVLKPSGSAATVRNVAINGIMANCRPEYMPVLVAIAEVLSDPEYGVEHSGDTTGGEALIILNGPIIKTQKFNCTGAALRDGYRANTSVGRFLRLYLRNVAGIRPDGADKVTFGHTWRVVLAENERELQNIGWQPFSSDQGFRSGENIVTLGRFTSGGGIGSIFGNDPLEIVRYLADGLVRQTSWELVFTVGFAQGTYRPLLVLSPLVANTLKISGMSKEDLRKHL
;
A
#
# COMPACT_ATOMS: atom_id res chain seq x y z
N MET A 1 -7.00 -20.53 1.41
CA MET A 1 -7.41 -19.96 0.10
C MET A 1 -6.38 -20.19 -1.00
N ARG A 2 -5.14 -19.65 -0.94
CA ARG A 2 -4.13 -19.87 -2.01
C ARG A 2 -3.83 -21.35 -2.29
N ALA A 3 -3.59 -22.13 -1.22
CA ALA A 3 -3.38 -23.57 -1.33
C ALA A 3 -4.59 -24.26 -1.97
N SER A 4 -5.79 -23.95 -1.49
CA SER A 4 -7.05 -24.44 -2.05
C SER A 4 -7.16 -24.16 -3.55
N ALA A 5 -6.88 -22.93 -3.97
CA ALA A 5 -6.95 -22.54 -5.38
C ALA A 5 -5.98 -23.31 -6.28
N ILE A 6 -4.78 -23.63 -5.80
CA ILE A 6 -3.81 -24.45 -6.54
C ILE A 6 -4.33 -25.89 -6.71
N VAL A 7 -4.92 -26.45 -5.67
CA VAL A 7 -5.46 -27.82 -5.66
C VAL A 7 -6.72 -27.94 -6.52
N GLU A 8 -7.62 -26.96 -6.46
CA GLU A 8 -8.83 -26.88 -7.30
C GLU A 8 -8.48 -26.81 -8.80
N LYS A 9 -7.42 -26.07 -9.18
CA LYS A 9 -6.97 -25.95 -10.57
C LYS A 9 -6.51 -27.27 -11.18
N VAL A 10 -6.09 -28.24 -10.36
CA VAL A 10 -5.72 -29.58 -10.83
C VAL A 10 -6.88 -30.58 -10.72
N GLY A 11 -8.09 -30.09 -10.46
CA GLY A 11 -9.31 -30.90 -10.44
C GLY A 11 -9.55 -31.65 -9.13
N ILE A 12 -8.88 -31.28 -8.05
CA ILE A 12 -9.07 -31.89 -6.73
C ILE A 12 -9.94 -30.97 -5.86
N PRO A 13 -11.10 -31.45 -5.35
CA PRO A 13 -11.94 -30.68 -4.44
C PRO A 13 -11.23 -30.29 -3.15
N THR A 14 -11.54 -29.11 -2.65
CA THR A 14 -11.05 -28.57 -1.38
C THR A 14 -12.18 -28.00 -0.54
N ALA A 15 -11.94 -27.79 0.75
CA ALA A 15 -12.84 -27.04 1.62
C ALA A 15 -12.05 -25.93 2.30
N THR A 16 -12.35 -24.68 1.98
CA THR A 16 -11.66 -23.53 2.60
C THR A 16 -12.45 -23.02 3.79
N LEU A 17 -11.90 -23.20 4.99
CA LEU A 17 -12.54 -22.70 6.21
C LEU A 17 -12.42 -21.18 6.30
N VAL A 18 -13.55 -20.49 6.43
CA VAL A 18 -13.61 -19.01 6.50
C VAL A 18 -14.61 -18.59 7.57
N CYS A 19 -14.18 -17.71 8.49
CA CYS A 19 -15.06 -17.09 9.47
C CYS A 19 -16.02 -16.09 8.80
N ASP A 20 -17.23 -15.89 9.35
CA ASP A 20 -18.27 -15.02 8.77
C ASP A 20 -17.74 -13.62 8.38
N GLY A 21 -16.92 -12.99 9.24
CA GLY A 21 -16.35 -11.65 8.99
C GLY A 21 -15.40 -11.56 7.79
N PHE A 22 -14.96 -12.70 7.25
CA PHE A 22 -13.99 -12.80 6.16
C PHE A 22 -14.59 -13.32 4.84
N LEU A 23 -15.89 -13.64 4.79
CA LEU A 23 -16.54 -14.10 3.55
C LEU A 23 -16.41 -13.07 2.41
N GLY A 24 -16.59 -11.78 2.71
CA GLY A 24 -16.40 -10.71 1.74
C GLY A 24 -14.96 -10.61 1.22
N GLN A 25 -13.96 -10.84 2.07
CA GLN A 25 -12.55 -10.90 1.64
C GLN A 25 -12.33 -12.12 0.77
N ALA A 26 -12.88 -13.28 1.15
CA ALA A 26 -12.76 -14.50 0.38
C ALA A 26 -13.30 -14.31 -1.05
N ALA A 27 -14.49 -13.72 -1.19
CA ALA A 27 -15.05 -13.36 -2.49
C ALA A 27 -14.16 -12.37 -3.26
N ALA A 28 -13.62 -11.34 -2.60
CA ALA A 28 -12.81 -10.31 -3.23
C ALA A 28 -11.45 -10.82 -3.76
N ILE A 29 -10.82 -11.79 -3.08
CA ILE A 29 -9.50 -12.30 -3.50
C ILE A 29 -9.57 -13.45 -4.52
N THR A 30 -10.72 -14.14 -4.60
CA THR A 30 -10.89 -15.35 -5.42
C THR A 30 -10.57 -15.11 -6.92
N PRO A 31 -11.05 -14.01 -7.55
CA PRO A 31 -10.69 -13.70 -8.93
C PRO A 31 -9.18 -13.59 -9.17
N GLY A 32 -8.44 -12.96 -8.26
CA GLY A 32 -6.98 -12.84 -8.36
C GLY A 32 -6.22 -14.14 -8.13
N LEU A 33 -6.88 -15.19 -7.66
CA LEU A 33 -6.35 -16.55 -7.63
C LEU A 33 -6.58 -17.30 -8.95
N GLY A 34 -7.31 -16.71 -9.91
CA GLY A 34 -7.55 -17.27 -11.24
C GLY A 34 -8.54 -18.44 -11.22
N ILE A 35 -9.54 -18.38 -10.34
CA ILE A 35 -10.64 -19.33 -10.24
C ILE A 35 -11.95 -18.54 -10.00
N GLU A 36 -13.07 -19.10 -10.45
CA GLU A 36 -14.40 -18.47 -10.43
C GLU A 36 -14.95 -18.40 -9.01
N SER A 37 -14.82 -19.50 -8.28
CA SER A 37 -15.29 -19.62 -6.91
C SER A 37 -14.37 -20.56 -6.13
N LEU A 38 -14.09 -20.23 -4.87
CA LEU A 38 -13.53 -21.18 -3.93
C LEU A 38 -14.65 -21.84 -3.15
N PRO A 39 -14.65 -23.18 -2.99
CA PRO A 39 -15.53 -23.83 -2.03
C PRO A 39 -15.14 -23.37 -0.61
N ILE A 40 -16.08 -22.70 0.02
CA ILE A 40 -15.96 -22.14 1.36
C ILE A 40 -16.84 -22.95 2.30
N ALA A 41 -16.24 -23.43 3.39
CA ALA A 41 -16.96 -23.93 4.53
C ALA A 41 -16.87 -22.89 5.65
N ARG A 42 -18.01 -22.46 6.14
CA ARG A 42 -18.14 -21.35 7.05
C ARG A 42 -17.86 -21.81 8.47
N ILE A 43 -16.98 -21.07 9.14
CA ILE A 43 -16.92 -21.07 10.60
C ILE A 43 -17.85 -19.95 11.05
N VAL A 44 -18.97 -20.30 11.68
CA VAL A 44 -19.93 -19.32 12.18
C VAL A 44 -19.22 -18.39 13.15
N GLY A 45 -19.41 -17.08 13.01
CA GLY A 45 -18.75 -16.04 13.82
C GLY A 45 -17.21 -16.06 13.75
N HIS A 46 -16.56 -15.60 14.83
CA HIS A 46 -15.10 -15.64 14.98
C HIS A 46 -14.71 -16.66 16.04
N VAL A 47 -13.69 -17.48 15.78
CA VAL A 47 -13.26 -18.57 16.68
C VAL A 47 -12.95 -18.08 18.10
N ASP A 48 -12.25 -16.96 18.23
CA ASP A 48 -11.91 -16.36 19.54
C ASP A 48 -13.08 -15.60 20.21
N GLY A 49 -14.19 -15.44 19.51
CA GLY A 49 -15.37 -14.72 19.99
C GLY A 49 -16.43 -15.61 20.63
N GLN A 50 -16.16 -16.91 20.78
CA GLN A 50 -17.15 -17.91 21.19
C GLN A 50 -16.64 -18.78 22.33
N SER A 51 -17.56 -19.32 23.11
CA SER A 51 -17.21 -20.39 24.06
C SER A 51 -16.84 -21.67 23.30
N HIS A 52 -16.05 -22.55 23.92
CA HIS A 52 -15.73 -23.84 23.32
C HIS A 52 -16.98 -24.67 23.01
N GLN A 53 -18.02 -24.60 23.85
CA GLN A 53 -19.27 -25.33 23.62
C GLN A 53 -20.02 -24.79 22.40
N GLU A 54 -20.08 -23.48 22.25
CA GLU A 54 -20.71 -22.81 21.11
C GLU A 54 -19.96 -23.06 19.80
N LEU A 55 -18.62 -22.95 19.82
CA LEU A 55 -17.79 -23.28 18.66
C LEU A 55 -17.98 -24.75 18.25
N LYS A 56 -18.00 -25.67 19.22
CA LYS A 56 -18.24 -27.10 18.95
C LYS A 56 -19.61 -27.32 18.31
N GLN A 57 -20.66 -26.71 18.86
CA GLN A 57 -22.01 -26.80 18.33
C GLN A 57 -22.07 -26.26 16.88
N ASN A 58 -21.51 -25.07 16.63
CA ASN A 58 -21.47 -24.46 15.30
C ASN A 58 -20.73 -25.33 14.27
N VAL A 59 -19.62 -25.95 14.68
CA VAL A 59 -18.88 -26.87 13.81
C VAL A 59 -19.71 -28.12 13.48
N GLU A 60 -20.33 -28.74 14.49
CA GLU A 60 -21.15 -29.95 14.31
C GLU A 60 -22.41 -29.69 13.49
N GLU A 61 -23.07 -28.55 13.68
CA GLU A 61 -24.35 -28.23 13.03
C GLU A 61 -24.22 -27.57 11.65
N THR A 62 -23.12 -26.83 11.39
CA THR A 62 -22.95 -26.04 10.15
C THR A 62 -21.68 -26.43 9.40
N THR A 63 -20.51 -26.23 10.00
CA THR A 63 -19.23 -26.32 9.27
C THR A 63 -18.98 -27.71 8.67
N VAL A 64 -19.32 -28.79 9.39
CA VAL A 64 -19.13 -30.16 8.90
C VAL A 64 -19.94 -30.43 7.62
N ALA A 65 -21.20 -29.98 7.58
CA ALA A 65 -22.05 -30.18 6.40
C ALA A 65 -21.48 -29.46 5.18
N GLU A 66 -21.07 -28.20 5.34
CA GLU A 66 -20.48 -27.39 4.26
C GLU A 66 -19.10 -27.92 3.81
N VAL A 67 -18.30 -28.51 4.72
CA VAL A 67 -17.05 -29.20 4.36
C VAL A 67 -17.34 -30.42 3.50
N ILE A 68 -18.31 -31.25 3.90
CA ILE A 68 -18.70 -32.43 3.13
C ILE A 68 -19.18 -32.01 1.75
N GLU A 69 -20.07 -31.01 1.67
CA GLU A 69 -20.57 -30.47 0.41
C GLU A 69 -19.43 -29.96 -0.50
N SER A 70 -18.47 -29.24 0.07
CA SER A 70 -17.30 -28.74 -0.66
C SER A 70 -16.43 -29.86 -1.24
N LEU A 71 -16.27 -30.97 -0.52
CA LEU A 71 -15.37 -32.07 -0.92
C LEU A 71 -15.99 -33.08 -1.88
N ILE A 72 -17.33 -33.20 -1.93
CA ILE A 72 -18.02 -34.13 -2.82
C ILE A 72 -18.34 -33.54 -4.20
N ASN A 73 -18.37 -32.21 -4.30
CA ASN A 73 -18.68 -31.51 -5.55
C ASN A 73 -17.42 -31.28 -6.39
N ALA A 74 -17.57 -31.34 -7.71
CA ALA A 74 -16.45 -31.11 -8.63
C ALA A 74 -16.03 -29.63 -8.62
N PRO A 75 -14.71 -29.33 -8.69
CA PRO A 75 -14.19 -27.96 -8.81
C PRO A 75 -14.80 -27.17 -9.97
N SER A 76 -15.22 -25.92 -9.71
CA SER A 76 -15.47 -24.93 -10.77
C SER A 76 -14.21 -24.10 -11.00
N ALA A 77 -13.22 -24.65 -11.70
CA ALA A 77 -11.94 -24.00 -11.95
C ALA A 77 -11.94 -23.02 -13.15
N LYS A 78 -13.09 -22.50 -13.56
CA LYS A 78 -13.14 -21.51 -14.65
C LYS A 78 -12.57 -20.19 -14.16
N ALA A 79 -11.71 -19.53 -14.93
CA ALA A 79 -11.30 -18.17 -14.62
C ALA A 79 -12.36 -17.19 -15.13
N ILE A 80 -12.76 -16.22 -14.29
CA ILE A 80 -13.56 -15.07 -14.73
C ILE A 80 -12.60 -13.95 -15.09
N SER A 81 -12.80 -13.33 -16.25
CA SER A 81 -12.06 -12.14 -16.68
C SER A 81 -13.05 -11.11 -17.23
N ASN A 82 -13.04 -9.92 -16.64
CA ASN A 82 -13.79 -8.79 -17.15
C ASN A 82 -12.86 -7.97 -18.05
N PHE A 83 -13.30 -7.75 -19.29
CA PHE A 83 -12.59 -6.90 -20.24
C PHE A 83 -13.36 -5.59 -20.39
N TYR A 84 -12.67 -4.48 -20.17
CA TYR A 84 -13.20 -3.14 -20.41
C TYR A 84 -12.64 -2.59 -21.72
N GLN A 85 -13.44 -1.80 -22.43
CA GLN A 85 -12.97 -1.13 -23.64
C GLN A 85 -12.34 0.21 -23.29
N ASP A 86 -11.25 0.58 -23.97
CA ASP A 86 -10.48 1.81 -23.70
C ASP A 86 -11.32 3.09 -23.75
N ASN A 87 -12.41 3.10 -24.52
CA ASN A 87 -13.29 4.25 -24.72
C ASN A 87 -14.66 4.10 -24.03
N GLU A 88 -14.81 3.11 -23.14
CA GLU A 88 -16.04 2.91 -22.40
C GLU A 88 -16.26 4.08 -21.43
N ILE A 89 -17.41 4.74 -21.56
CA ILE A 89 -17.76 5.86 -20.71
C ILE A 89 -18.49 5.33 -19.49
N ALA A 90 -17.82 5.34 -18.33
CA ALA A 90 -18.38 4.84 -17.08
C ALA A 90 -19.54 5.69 -16.54
N ALA A 91 -19.52 7.01 -16.78
CA ALA A 91 -20.57 7.95 -16.38
C ALA A 91 -20.48 9.25 -17.19
N GLN A 92 -21.60 9.96 -17.34
CA GLN A 92 -21.70 11.29 -17.95
C GLN A 92 -22.54 12.20 -17.06
N GLY A 93 -22.16 13.47 -16.95
CA GLY A 93 -22.90 14.45 -16.15
C GLY A 93 -22.01 15.61 -15.72
N SER A 94 -22.54 16.41 -14.79
CA SER A 94 -21.79 17.45 -14.10
C SER A 94 -20.72 16.87 -13.18
N PHE A 95 -19.87 17.73 -12.62
CA PHE A 95 -18.87 17.31 -11.62
C PHE A 95 -19.53 16.58 -10.44
N ASP A 96 -20.68 17.05 -9.97
CA ASP A 96 -21.39 16.45 -8.83
C ASP A 96 -22.02 15.11 -9.21
N ASP A 97 -22.62 14.99 -10.41
CA ASP A 97 -23.19 13.73 -10.89
C ASP A 97 -22.13 12.62 -10.99
N ILE A 98 -20.95 12.95 -11.53
CA ILE A 98 -19.84 11.98 -11.64
C ILE A 98 -19.35 11.56 -10.25
N ASN A 99 -19.19 12.50 -9.32
CA ASN A 99 -18.73 12.17 -7.98
C ASN A 99 -19.74 11.32 -7.20
N ALA A 100 -21.04 11.57 -7.36
CA ALA A 100 -22.10 10.74 -6.78
C ALA A 100 -22.01 9.28 -7.28
N VAL A 101 -21.84 9.08 -8.60
CA VAL A 101 -21.65 7.73 -9.16
C VAL A 101 -20.39 7.07 -8.64
N PHE A 102 -19.27 7.78 -8.57
CA PHE A 102 -17.99 7.23 -8.11
C PHE A 102 -18.01 6.89 -6.62
N GLU A 103 -18.74 7.65 -5.81
CA GLU A 103 -18.97 7.34 -4.40
C GLU A 103 -19.84 6.09 -4.24
N GLU A 104 -20.99 6.03 -4.94
CA GLU A 104 -21.92 4.88 -4.89
C GLU A 104 -21.24 3.57 -5.32
N LYS A 105 -20.38 3.63 -6.35
CA LYS A 105 -19.61 2.47 -6.83
C LYS A 105 -18.39 2.13 -5.98
N GLY A 106 -18.06 2.97 -5.00
CA GLY A 106 -16.87 2.84 -4.17
C GLY A 106 -15.56 3.02 -4.94
N TRP A 107 -15.56 3.82 -6.01
CA TRP A 107 -14.38 4.18 -6.82
C TRP A 107 -13.67 5.45 -6.32
N SER A 108 -14.33 6.24 -5.48
CA SER A 108 -13.71 7.32 -4.72
C SER A 108 -13.35 6.87 -3.30
N ASP A 109 -12.50 7.64 -2.64
CA ASP A 109 -12.10 7.52 -1.24
C ASP A 109 -13.00 8.33 -0.30
N GLY A 110 -14.21 8.70 -0.73
CA GLY A 110 -15.12 9.58 0.00
C GLY A 110 -14.81 11.07 -0.15
N ILE A 111 -13.80 11.42 -0.97
CA ILE A 111 -13.47 12.80 -1.34
C ILE A 111 -13.72 12.96 -2.84
N PRO A 112 -14.18 14.14 -3.32
CA PRO A 112 -14.34 14.36 -4.73
C PRO A 112 -13.07 14.06 -5.54
N ILE A 113 -13.24 13.36 -6.65
CA ILE A 113 -12.19 13.09 -7.64
C ILE A 113 -12.25 14.14 -8.74
N ILE A 114 -11.14 14.34 -9.45
CA ILE A 114 -11.18 15.03 -10.74
C ILE A 114 -11.63 14.00 -11.79
N PRO A 115 -12.74 14.21 -12.51
CA PRO A 115 -13.21 13.27 -13.51
C PRO A 115 -12.14 12.98 -14.56
N PRO A 116 -11.74 11.71 -14.77
CA PRO A 116 -10.69 11.32 -15.71
C PRO A 116 -11.23 11.30 -17.15
N THR A 117 -11.53 12.49 -17.70
CA THR A 117 -12.00 12.62 -19.09
C THR A 117 -10.92 12.21 -20.09
N ALA A 118 -11.33 11.81 -21.29
CA ALA A 118 -10.42 11.39 -22.36
C ALA A 118 -9.29 12.41 -22.61
N ASP A 119 -9.62 13.71 -22.68
CA ASP A 119 -8.62 14.77 -22.87
C ASP A 119 -7.60 14.85 -21.73
N ARG A 120 -8.02 14.66 -20.48
CA ARG A 120 -7.10 14.66 -19.33
C ARG A 120 -6.21 13.42 -19.36
N VAL A 121 -6.76 12.28 -19.72
CA VAL A 121 -6.00 11.03 -19.88
C VAL A 121 -4.95 11.20 -20.98
N ALA A 122 -5.30 11.77 -22.13
CA ALA A 122 -4.35 12.05 -23.21
C ALA A 122 -3.16 12.92 -22.73
N LEU A 123 -3.43 14.01 -22.00
CA LEU A 123 -2.36 14.86 -21.44
C LEU A 123 -1.41 14.13 -20.49
N PHE A 124 -1.90 13.17 -19.69
CA PHE A 124 -1.05 12.34 -18.84
C PHE A 124 -0.21 11.36 -19.65
N LEU A 125 -0.81 10.74 -20.67
CA LEU A 125 -0.12 9.77 -21.53
C LEU A 125 1.00 10.42 -22.36
N GLU A 126 0.90 11.71 -22.68
CA GLU A 126 1.99 12.48 -23.31
C GLU A 126 3.23 12.65 -22.41
N GLN A 127 3.11 12.40 -21.09
CA GLN A 127 4.20 12.56 -20.13
C GLN A 127 5.00 11.26 -19.87
N THR A 128 4.78 10.24 -20.70
CA THR A 128 5.55 8.99 -20.69
C THR A 128 5.77 8.50 -22.13
N PRO A 129 6.93 7.88 -22.44
CA PRO A 129 7.14 7.22 -23.73
C PRO A 129 6.45 5.85 -23.82
N ASP A 130 5.91 5.33 -22.71
CA ASP A 130 5.31 3.99 -22.67
C ASP A 130 4.00 3.92 -23.47
N ASP A 131 3.74 2.73 -24.05
CA ASP A 131 2.43 2.42 -24.62
C ASP A 131 1.35 2.53 -23.52
N PRO A 132 0.24 3.28 -23.73
CA PRO A 132 -0.87 3.37 -22.78
C PRO A 132 -1.43 2.02 -22.32
N ASN A 133 -1.37 1.02 -23.18
CA ASN A 133 -1.89 -0.33 -22.96
C ASN A 133 -0.79 -1.30 -22.51
N ARG A 134 0.45 -0.83 -22.27
CA ARG A 134 1.51 -1.61 -21.62
C ARG A 134 1.00 -2.11 -20.27
N ILE A 135 1.02 -3.43 -20.09
CA ILE A 135 0.80 -4.07 -18.80
C ILE A 135 2.09 -3.98 -18.01
N ILE A 136 2.05 -3.23 -16.91
CA ILE A 136 3.15 -3.11 -15.94
C ILE A 136 3.27 -4.39 -15.12
N GLY A 137 2.12 -4.95 -14.73
CA GLY A 137 2.04 -6.19 -13.97
C GLY A 137 0.60 -6.53 -13.61
N VAL A 138 0.42 -7.50 -12.72
CA VAL A 138 -0.91 -7.94 -12.25
C VAL A 138 -0.99 -7.73 -10.75
N LEU A 139 -1.92 -6.88 -10.32
CA LEU A 139 -2.08 -6.54 -8.91
C LEU A 139 -3.01 -7.52 -8.22
N LYS A 140 -2.51 -8.11 -7.13
CA LYS A 140 -3.34 -8.84 -6.17
C LYS A 140 -3.91 -7.85 -5.13
N PRO A 141 -5.08 -8.13 -4.54
CA PRO A 141 -5.87 -9.36 -4.66
C PRO A 141 -6.86 -9.43 -5.82
N SER A 142 -7.11 -8.34 -6.57
CA SER A 142 -8.10 -8.37 -7.66
C SER A 142 -7.71 -9.26 -8.84
N GLY A 143 -6.41 -9.41 -9.12
CA GLY A 143 -5.91 -10.01 -10.36
C GLY A 143 -5.98 -9.08 -11.56
N SER A 144 -6.22 -7.78 -11.35
CA SER A 144 -6.35 -6.81 -12.44
C SER A 144 -4.97 -6.44 -13.01
N ALA A 145 -4.92 -6.21 -14.31
CA ALA A 145 -3.74 -5.67 -14.96
C ALA A 145 -3.50 -4.21 -14.54
N ALA A 146 -2.31 -3.92 -14.01
CA ALA A 146 -1.78 -2.57 -13.90
C ALA A 146 -1.36 -2.12 -15.30
N THR A 147 -1.92 -1.01 -15.79
CA THR A 147 -1.60 -0.46 -17.12
C THR A 147 -1.21 1.00 -17.01
N VAL A 148 -0.43 1.50 -17.96
CA VAL A 148 -0.07 2.92 -18.01
C VAL A 148 -1.33 3.81 -18.06
N ARG A 149 -2.37 3.38 -18.78
CA ARG A 149 -3.67 4.05 -18.82
C ARG A 149 -4.37 4.13 -17.45
N ASN A 150 -4.47 3.02 -16.72
CA ASN A 150 -5.15 3.07 -15.42
C ASN A 150 -4.33 3.75 -14.32
N VAL A 151 -3.01 3.83 -14.48
CA VAL A 151 -2.14 4.75 -13.72
C VAL A 151 -2.53 6.21 -13.98
N ALA A 152 -2.64 6.62 -15.24
CA ALA A 152 -3.06 7.97 -15.60
C ALA A 152 -4.45 8.32 -15.07
N ILE A 153 -5.44 7.43 -15.24
CA ILE A 153 -6.81 7.60 -14.75
C ILE A 153 -6.84 7.86 -13.24
N ASN A 154 -6.19 7.01 -12.44
CA ASN A 154 -6.15 7.18 -10.99
C ASN A 154 -5.33 8.40 -10.58
N GLY A 155 -4.28 8.75 -11.33
CA GLY A 155 -3.51 9.98 -11.12
C GLY A 155 -4.37 11.23 -11.27
N ILE A 156 -5.20 11.27 -12.32
CA ILE A 156 -6.15 12.37 -12.53
C ILE A 156 -7.15 12.42 -11.38
N MET A 157 -7.77 11.29 -11.03
CA MET A 157 -8.73 11.20 -9.93
C MET A 157 -8.16 11.77 -8.63
N ALA A 158 -6.88 11.52 -8.35
CA ALA A 158 -6.14 12.00 -7.19
C ALA A 158 -5.71 13.48 -7.25
N ASN A 159 -6.05 14.20 -8.32
CA ASN A 159 -5.63 15.57 -8.60
C ASN A 159 -4.12 15.73 -8.87
N CYS A 160 -3.44 14.67 -9.35
CA CYS A 160 -2.06 14.80 -9.83
C CYS A 160 -1.97 15.74 -11.03
N ARG A 161 -0.77 16.26 -11.30
CA ARG A 161 -0.46 16.92 -12.57
C ARG A 161 0.08 15.89 -13.56
N PRO A 162 -0.11 16.09 -14.88
CA PRO A 162 0.46 15.20 -15.89
C PRO A 162 1.96 14.97 -15.69
N GLU A 163 2.71 16.02 -15.36
CA GLU A 163 4.17 15.94 -15.16
C GLU A 163 4.60 14.93 -14.08
N TYR A 164 3.71 14.49 -13.18
CA TYR A 164 4.00 13.48 -12.15
C TYR A 164 3.99 12.04 -12.69
N MET A 165 3.57 11.82 -13.94
CA MET A 165 3.40 10.50 -14.55
C MET A 165 4.58 9.55 -14.34
N PRO A 166 5.87 9.97 -14.48
CA PRO A 166 7.00 9.08 -14.23
C PRO A 166 7.05 8.52 -12.80
N VAL A 167 6.65 9.32 -11.80
CA VAL A 167 6.55 8.87 -10.39
C VAL A 167 5.39 7.89 -10.22
N LEU A 168 4.25 8.15 -10.87
CA LEU A 168 3.07 7.29 -10.78
C LEU A 168 3.32 5.91 -11.39
N VAL A 169 4.01 5.86 -12.54
CA VAL A 169 4.42 4.61 -13.20
C VAL A 169 5.40 3.84 -12.32
N ALA A 170 6.41 4.50 -11.75
CA ALA A 170 7.36 3.86 -10.83
C ALA A 170 6.66 3.28 -9.59
N ILE A 171 5.65 3.97 -9.03
CA ILE A 171 4.83 3.44 -7.94
C ILE A 171 4.10 2.17 -8.39
N ALA A 172 3.47 2.18 -9.57
CA ALA A 172 2.77 1.02 -10.10
C ALA A 172 3.71 -0.18 -10.40
N GLU A 173 4.95 0.09 -10.79
CA GLU A 173 6.00 -0.92 -10.97
C GLU A 173 6.36 -1.57 -9.62
N VAL A 174 6.59 -0.78 -8.57
CA VAL A 174 6.85 -1.32 -7.22
C VAL A 174 5.66 -2.12 -6.69
N LEU A 175 4.43 -1.65 -6.89
CA LEU A 175 3.24 -2.39 -6.48
C LEU A 175 3.03 -3.71 -7.25
N SER A 176 3.55 -3.78 -8.48
CA SER A 176 3.50 -4.98 -9.31
C SER A 176 4.59 -5.99 -8.95
N ASP A 177 5.60 -5.58 -8.18
CA ASP A 177 6.67 -6.45 -7.72
C ASP A 177 6.16 -7.42 -6.64
N PRO A 178 6.26 -8.75 -6.86
CA PRO A 178 5.92 -9.73 -5.84
C PRO A 178 6.67 -9.58 -4.51
N GLU A 179 7.88 -9.00 -4.50
CA GLU A 179 8.65 -8.75 -3.28
C GLU A 179 7.99 -7.68 -2.39
N TYR A 180 7.25 -6.73 -2.96
CA TYR A 180 6.48 -5.77 -2.18
C TYR A 180 5.26 -6.43 -1.51
N GLY A 181 4.59 -7.33 -2.23
CA GLY A 181 3.42 -8.08 -1.77
C GLY A 181 2.19 -7.20 -1.59
N VAL A 182 1.70 -6.58 -2.68
CA VAL A 182 0.57 -5.63 -2.66
C VAL A 182 -0.72 -6.21 -2.07
N GLU A 183 -0.93 -7.52 -2.18
CA GLU A 183 -2.06 -8.26 -1.57
C GLU A 183 -2.19 -8.08 -0.06
N HIS A 184 -1.11 -7.70 0.61
CA HIS A 184 -1.06 -7.53 2.05
C HIS A 184 -1.38 -6.09 2.47
N SER A 185 -1.71 -5.19 1.53
CA SER A 185 -1.96 -3.77 1.82
C SER A 185 -3.37 -3.49 2.39
N GLY A 186 -4.17 -4.54 2.63
CA GLY A 186 -5.47 -4.48 3.29
C GLY A 186 -5.50 -5.35 4.56
N ASP A 187 -4.34 -5.59 5.19
CA ASP A 187 -4.25 -6.42 6.38
C ASP A 187 -4.96 -5.79 7.59
N THR A 188 -5.30 -6.63 8.58
CA THR A 188 -6.06 -6.22 9.76
C THR A 188 -5.31 -5.28 10.70
N THR A 189 -3.99 -5.22 10.59
CA THR A 189 -3.10 -4.41 11.45
C THR A 189 -2.97 -2.98 10.95
N GLY A 190 -3.41 -2.71 9.72
CA GLY A 190 -3.58 -1.36 9.20
C GLY A 190 -2.30 -0.70 8.72
N GLY A 191 -1.37 -1.48 8.18
CA GLY A 191 -0.18 -0.95 7.54
C GLY A 191 -0.53 -0.05 6.36
N GLU A 192 -0.01 1.18 6.35
CA GLU A 192 -0.19 2.11 5.23
C GLU A 192 1.15 2.40 4.55
N ALA A 193 1.14 2.46 3.22
CA ALA A 193 2.32 2.65 2.43
C ALA A 193 2.82 4.10 2.50
N LEU A 194 4.12 4.28 2.72
CA LEU A 194 4.83 5.55 2.59
C LEU A 194 5.66 5.53 1.32
N ILE A 195 5.51 6.57 0.51
CA ILE A 195 6.38 6.85 -0.63
C ILE A 195 7.55 7.70 -0.14
N ILE A 196 8.78 7.21 -0.32
CA ILE A 196 10.01 7.98 -0.14
C ILE A 196 10.52 8.33 -1.54
N LEU A 197 10.74 9.62 -1.78
CA LEU A 197 11.18 10.13 -3.07
C LEU A 197 12.57 10.75 -2.95
N ASN A 198 13.44 10.35 -3.86
CA ASN A 198 14.82 10.82 -4.00
C ASN A 198 15.07 11.42 -5.39
N GLY A 199 16.10 12.24 -5.50
CA GLY A 199 16.67 12.74 -6.74
C GLY A 199 16.16 14.11 -7.23
N PRO A 200 16.70 14.58 -8.37
CA PRO A 200 16.39 15.89 -8.97
C PRO A 200 14.90 16.13 -9.28
N ILE A 201 14.11 15.06 -9.40
CA ILE A 201 12.66 15.13 -9.66
C ILE A 201 11.91 15.87 -8.55
N ILE A 202 12.41 15.83 -7.31
CA ILE A 202 11.83 16.56 -6.17
C ILE A 202 11.73 18.05 -6.50
N LYS A 203 12.83 18.64 -6.98
CA LYS A 203 12.88 20.06 -7.35
C LYS A 203 12.09 20.34 -8.62
N THR A 204 12.23 19.48 -9.63
CA THR A 204 11.63 19.66 -10.95
C THR A 204 10.10 19.64 -10.89
N GLN A 205 9.53 18.73 -10.10
CA GLN A 205 8.09 18.55 -9.92
C GLN A 205 7.53 19.26 -8.67
N LYS A 206 8.38 20.01 -7.96
CA LYS A 206 8.04 20.86 -6.81
C LYS A 206 7.43 20.06 -5.64
N PHE A 207 7.99 18.90 -5.33
CA PHE A 207 7.72 18.22 -4.07
C PHE A 207 8.33 19.01 -2.91
N ASN A 208 7.56 19.17 -1.83
CA ASN A 208 8.08 19.75 -0.60
C ASN A 208 8.95 18.73 0.13
N CYS A 209 10.16 19.15 0.49
CA CYS A 209 11.11 18.42 1.33
C CYS A 209 11.57 19.26 2.53
N THR A 210 10.81 20.30 2.90
CA THR A 210 11.19 21.27 3.93
C THR A 210 10.24 21.23 5.13
N GLY A 211 9.92 22.38 5.73
CA GLY A 211 8.94 22.47 6.81
C GLY A 211 7.62 21.79 6.42
N ALA A 212 7.03 21.07 7.38
CA ALA A 212 5.80 20.31 7.17
C ALA A 212 5.91 19.21 6.08
N ALA A 213 7.09 18.58 5.93
CA ALA A 213 7.36 17.54 4.91
C ALA A 213 6.34 16.39 4.85
N LEU A 214 5.72 16.03 5.99
CA LEU A 214 4.70 14.98 6.09
C LEU A 214 3.27 15.52 6.30
N ARG A 215 3.05 16.82 6.09
CA ARG A 215 1.72 17.42 6.08
C ARG A 215 1.16 17.48 4.66
N ASP A 216 -0.15 17.41 4.57
CA ASP A 216 -0.89 17.78 3.37
C ASP A 216 -0.79 19.29 3.08
N GLY A 217 -1.10 19.67 1.84
CA GLY A 217 -1.13 21.07 1.38
C GLY A 217 -0.17 21.36 0.22
N TYR A 218 0.83 20.51 0.00
CA TYR A 218 1.67 20.57 -1.20
C TYR A 218 1.14 19.60 -2.25
N ARG A 219 0.59 20.14 -3.35
CA ARG A 219 -0.13 19.34 -4.36
C ARG A 219 0.66 18.11 -4.81
N ALA A 220 1.97 18.22 -5.08
CA ALA A 220 2.80 17.10 -5.48
C ALA A 220 2.78 15.97 -4.42
N ASN A 221 3.14 16.27 -3.17
CA ASN A 221 3.18 15.28 -2.08
C ASN A 221 1.80 14.71 -1.77
N THR A 222 0.77 15.57 -1.71
CA THR A 222 -0.58 15.17 -1.32
C THR A 222 -1.29 14.35 -2.39
N SER A 223 -1.25 14.80 -3.65
CA SER A 223 -1.95 14.10 -4.75
C SER A 223 -1.30 12.76 -5.07
N VAL A 224 0.04 12.65 -5.03
CA VAL A 224 0.72 11.38 -5.29
C VAL A 224 0.50 10.38 -4.14
N GLY A 225 0.43 10.86 -2.90
CA GLY A 225 0.01 10.02 -1.76
C GLY A 225 -1.43 9.52 -1.92
N ARG A 226 -2.36 10.40 -2.30
CA ARG A 226 -3.77 10.03 -2.56
C ARG A 226 -3.89 9.08 -3.75
N PHE A 227 -3.10 9.27 -4.80
CA PHE A 227 -3.02 8.39 -5.97
C PHE A 227 -2.76 6.95 -5.55
N LEU A 228 -1.76 6.71 -4.70
CA LEU A 228 -1.43 5.38 -4.23
C LEU A 228 -2.66 4.69 -3.61
N ARG A 229 -3.39 5.39 -2.73
CA ARG A 229 -4.58 4.85 -2.09
C ARG A 229 -5.72 4.57 -3.07
N LEU A 230 -6.00 5.50 -4.00
CA LEU A 230 -6.99 5.28 -5.06
C LEU A 230 -6.60 4.14 -6.00
N TYR A 231 -5.31 3.98 -6.29
CA TYR A 231 -4.81 2.92 -7.17
C TYR A 231 -4.93 1.54 -6.51
N LEU A 232 -4.60 1.41 -5.21
CA LEU A 232 -4.85 0.21 -4.43
C LEU A 232 -6.36 -0.12 -4.39
N ARG A 233 -7.20 0.89 -4.20
CA ARG A 233 -8.67 0.74 -4.18
C ARG A 233 -9.20 0.23 -5.53
N ASN A 234 -8.87 0.92 -6.61
CA ASN A 234 -9.52 0.76 -7.91
C ASN A 234 -8.90 -0.33 -8.78
N VAL A 235 -7.58 -0.52 -8.71
CA VAL A 235 -6.87 -1.50 -9.54
C VAL A 235 -6.53 -2.74 -8.74
N ALA A 236 -5.91 -2.63 -7.56
CA ALA A 236 -5.65 -3.81 -6.73
C ALA A 236 -6.92 -4.38 -6.07
N GLY A 237 -8.02 -3.61 -6.03
CA GLY A 237 -9.31 -4.03 -5.49
C GLY A 237 -9.39 -4.01 -3.96
N ILE A 238 -8.47 -3.30 -3.29
CA ILE A 238 -8.40 -3.16 -1.83
C ILE A 238 -9.46 -2.16 -1.38
N ARG A 239 -10.70 -2.63 -1.32
CA ARG A 239 -11.89 -1.87 -0.92
C ARG A 239 -12.39 -2.33 0.45
N PRO A 240 -12.96 -1.41 1.26
CA PRO A 240 -13.69 -1.77 2.47
C PRO A 240 -14.72 -2.87 2.21
N ASP A 241 -14.99 -3.67 3.24
CA ASP A 241 -15.88 -4.85 3.22
C ASP A 241 -15.44 -6.02 2.32
N GLY A 242 -14.48 -5.80 1.42
CA GLY A 242 -13.86 -6.80 0.58
C GLY A 242 -12.43 -7.13 1.02
N ALA A 243 -11.47 -6.82 0.17
CA ALA A 243 -10.06 -7.13 0.39
C ALA A 243 -9.37 -6.25 1.46
N ASP A 244 -9.94 -5.09 1.77
CA ASP A 244 -9.45 -4.25 2.86
C ASP A 244 -10.11 -4.66 4.18
N LYS A 245 -9.31 -5.23 5.09
CA LYS A 245 -9.73 -5.71 6.41
C LYS A 245 -9.08 -4.95 7.55
N VAL A 246 -8.57 -3.75 7.28
CA VAL A 246 -7.98 -2.90 8.32
C VAL A 246 -8.94 -2.69 9.48
N THR A 247 -8.45 -2.90 10.72
CA THR A 247 -9.24 -2.64 11.94
C THR A 247 -9.24 -1.14 12.27
N PHE A 248 -8.05 -0.55 12.31
CA PHE A 248 -7.82 0.88 12.51
C PHE A 248 -6.84 1.34 11.43
N GLY A 249 -7.27 2.28 10.59
CA GLY A 249 -6.52 2.68 9.39
C GLY A 249 -6.03 4.12 9.42
N HIS A 250 -5.14 4.42 8.48
CA HIS A 250 -4.74 5.77 8.12
C HIS A 250 -5.51 6.24 6.88
N THR A 251 -5.54 7.55 6.61
CA THR A 251 -6.15 8.09 5.38
C THR A 251 -5.32 7.71 4.15
N TRP A 252 -4.22 8.41 3.95
CA TRP A 252 -3.10 8.07 3.08
C TRP A 252 -1.89 8.87 3.58
N ARG A 253 -0.68 8.38 3.31
CA ARG A 253 0.54 9.12 3.63
C ARG A 253 0.91 10.01 2.44
N VAL A 254 1.23 11.29 2.70
CA VAL A 254 1.82 12.15 1.67
C VAL A 254 3.24 11.67 1.34
N VAL A 255 3.75 12.00 0.15
CA VAL A 255 5.13 11.64 -0.24
C VAL A 255 6.14 12.28 0.72
N LEU A 256 7.06 11.47 1.26
CA LEU A 256 8.26 11.92 1.95
C LEU A 256 9.35 12.17 0.89
N ALA A 257 9.49 13.42 0.45
CA ALA A 257 10.61 13.80 -0.39
C ALA A 257 11.84 14.12 0.48
N GLU A 258 12.96 13.45 0.23
CA GLU A 258 14.17 13.66 1.02
C GLU A 258 14.86 14.98 0.63
N ASN A 259 15.35 15.72 1.63
CA ASN A 259 16.03 16.99 1.38
C ASN A 259 17.51 16.76 1.04
N GLU A 260 17.78 16.36 -0.21
CA GLU A 260 19.15 16.04 -0.65
C GLU A 260 20.10 17.24 -0.59
N ARG A 261 19.59 18.48 -0.66
CA ARG A 261 20.42 19.68 -0.48
C ARG A 261 20.94 19.79 0.95
N GLU A 262 20.07 19.58 1.94
CA GLU A 262 20.51 19.58 3.34
C GLU A 262 21.44 18.39 3.64
N LEU A 263 21.20 17.23 3.04
CA LEU A 263 22.12 16.10 3.16
C LEU A 263 23.51 16.39 2.59
N GLN A 264 23.61 17.08 1.45
CA GLN A 264 24.88 17.56 0.90
C GLN A 264 25.59 18.51 1.87
N ASN A 265 24.86 19.45 2.49
CA ASN A 265 25.43 20.35 3.51
C ASN A 265 25.94 19.55 4.74
N ILE A 266 25.21 18.53 5.15
CA ILE A 266 25.53 17.69 6.31
C ILE A 266 26.63 16.66 5.95
N GLY A 267 26.87 16.37 4.67
CA GLY A 267 27.80 15.35 4.22
C GLY A 267 27.26 13.92 4.43
N TRP A 268 25.93 13.77 4.53
CA TRP A 268 25.27 12.48 4.63
C TRP A 268 24.77 12.04 3.26
N GLN A 269 24.73 10.72 3.05
CA GLN A 269 24.21 10.16 1.80
C GLN A 269 22.67 10.13 1.83
N PRO A 270 22.00 10.29 0.66
CA PRO A 270 20.57 10.05 0.52
C PRO A 270 20.18 8.61 0.89
N PHE A 271 18.92 8.44 1.29
CA PHE A 271 18.32 7.14 1.59
C PHE A 271 18.45 6.18 0.40
N SER A 272 18.23 6.64 -0.83
CA SER A 272 18.42 5.83 -2.05
C SER A 272 19.86 5.28 -2.17
N SER A 273 20.87 6.08 -1.82
CA SER A 273 22.26 5.63 -1.84
C SER A 273 22.56 4.57 -0.79
N ASP A 274 21.90 4.63 0.37
CA ASP A 274 21.97 3.57 1.37
C ASP A 274 21.32 2.26 0.90
N GLN A 275 20.40 2.33 -0.07
CA GLN A 275 19.80 1.15 -0.72
C GLN A 275 20.62 0.66 -1.94
N GLY A 276 21.78 1.27 -2.22
CA GLY A 276 22.69 0.86 -3.30
C GLY A 276 22.47 1.57 -4.64
N PHE A 277 21.58 2.56 -4.72
CA PHE A 277 21.37 3.35 -5.94
C PHE A 277 22.41 4.48 -6.08
N ARG A 278 22.64 4.95 -7.30
CA ARG A 278 23.64 6.01 -7.53
C ARG A 278 23.08 7.36 -7.11
N SER A 279 23.96 8.20 -6.55
CA SER A 279 23.60 9.58 -6.22
C SER A 279 23.13 10.34 -7.46
N GLY A 280 22.06 11.12 -7.32
CA GLY A 280 21.47 11.89 -8.41
C GLY A 280 20.44 11.15 -9.28
N GLU A 281 20.20 9.86 -9.03
CA GLU A 281 19.10 9.11 -9.64
C GLU A 281 17.76 9.46 -8.98
N ASN A 282 16.69 9.48 -9.78
CA ASN A 282 15.34 9.60 -9.25
C ASN A 282 14.87 8.23 -8.79
N ILE A 283 14.58 8.08 -7.51
CA ILE A 283 14.20 6.78 -6.92
C ILE A 283 12.89 6.96 -6.14
N VAL A 284 11.99 6.01 -6.34
CA VAL A 284 10.77 5.82 -5.55
C VAL A 284 10.97 4.58 -4.70
N THR A 285 10.83 4.72 -3.39
CA THR A 285 10.77 3.58 -2.47
C THR A 285 9.39 3.53 -1.82
N LEU A 286 8.79 2.34 -1.77
CA LEU A 286 7.58 2.09 -0.99
C LEU A 286 7.93 1.24 0.23
N GLY A 287 7.51 1.70 1.42
CA GLY A 287 7.55 0.91 2.65
C GLY A 287 6.17 0.89 3.30
N ARG A 288 5.78 -0.24 3.89
CA ARG A 288 4.51 -0.37 4.64
C ARG A 288 4.78 -0.18 6.12
N PHE A 289 4.00 0.72 6.76
CA PHE A 289 4.19 1.09 8.15
C PHE A 289 2.85 1.07 8.90
N THR A 290 2.77 0.23 9.92
CA THR A 290 1.63 0.07 10.86
C THR A 290 1.59 1.16 11.93
N SER A 291 2.71 1.82 12.17
CA SER A 291 2.85 2.89 13.16
C SER A 291 3.37 4.18 12.53
N GLY A 292 3.34 5.25 13.31
CA GLY A 292 3.88 6.55 12.95
C GLY A 292 3.66 7.56 14.06
N GLY A 293 4.69 8.36 14.35
CA GLY A 293 4.63 9.34 15.41
C GLY A 293 5.82 10.28 15.37
N GLY A 294 5.68 11.42 16.06
CA GLY A 294 6.79 12.33 16.28
C GLY A 294 7.53 11.98 17.56
N ILE A 295 8.86 11.87 17.48
CA ILE A 295 9.71 11.92 18.66
C ILE A 295 9.92 13.41 18.98
N GLY A 296 9.11 13.92 19.90
CA GLY A 296 9.10 15.33 20.27
C GLY A 296 10.26 15.71 21.19
N SER A 297 10.63 17.00 21.18
CA SER A 297 11.58 17.58 22.14
C SER A 297 12.89 16.79 22.29
N ILE A 298 13.50 16.37 21.18
CA ILE A 298 14.79 15.66 21.19
C ILE A 298 15.86 16.55 21.84
N PHE A 299 16.52 16.05 22.89
CA PHE A 299 17.58 16.76 23.63
C PHE A 299 18.70 15.80 24.05
N GLY A 300 19.84 16.37 24.43
CA GLY A 300 20.99 15.66 25.01
C GLY A 300 22.17 16.62 25.17
N ASN A 301 23.01 16.38 26.17
CA ASN A 301 24.23 17.17 26.41
C ASN A 301 25.41 16.71 25.54
N ASP A 302 25.29 15.53 24.93
CA ASP A 302 26.27 14.91 24.04
C ASP A 302 25.53 14.07 22.96
N PRO A 303 26.20 13.68 21.86
CA PRO A 303 25.53 12.95 20.77
C PRO A 303 24.98 11.57 21.19
N LEU A 304 25.59 10.88 22.14
CA LEU A 304 25.10 9.58 22.63
C LEU A 304 23.83 9.73 23.46
N GLU A 305 23.68 10.82 24.22
CA GLU A 305 22.41 11.14 24.87
C GLU A 305 21.29 11.38 23.85
N ILE A 306 21.56 12.12 22.77
CA ILE A 306 20.59 12.33 21.68
C ILE A 306 20.23 10.98 21.03
N VAL A 307 21.21 10.13 20.74
CA VAL A 307 20.98 8.81 20.13
C VAL A 307 20.17 7.91 21.06
N ARG A 308 20.49 7.87 22.35
CA ARG A 308 19.70 7.12 23.35
C ARG A 308 18.25 7.60 23.40
N TYR A 309 18.02 8.91 23.31
CA TYR A 309 16.67 9.48 23.25
C TYR A 309 15.91 9.01 22.00
N LEU A 310 16.58 9.03 20.84
CA LEU A 310 16.02 8.54 19.58
C LEU A 310 15.72 7.04 19.63
N ALA A 311 16.63 6.23 20.19
CA ALA A 311 16.46 4.79 20.35
C ALA A 311 15.27 4.44 21.25
N ASP A 312 15.16 5.08 22.41
CA ASP A 312 14.01 4.91 23.31
C ASP A 312 12.70 5.35 22.63
N GLY A 313 12.74 6.45 21.88
CA GLY A 313 11.62 6.89 21.03
C GLY A 313 11.21 5.84 20.00
N LEU A 314 12.18 5.24 19.28
CA LEU A 314 11.91 4.18 18.31
C LEU A 314 11.25 2.97 18.99
N VAL A 315 11.82 2.45 20.08
CA VAL A 315 11.27 1.30 20.82
C VAL A 315 9.82 1.54 21.25
N ARG A 316 9.49 2.74 21.72
CA ARG A 316 8.11 3.11 22.10
C ARG A 316 7.15 3.11 20.92
N GLN A 317 7.61 3.55 19.75
CA GLN A 317 6.78 3.66 18.54
C GLN A 317 6.59 2.33 17.82
N THR A 318 7.53 1.38 17.96
CA THR A 318 7.56 0.13 17.20
C THR A 318 7.23 -1.11 18.04
N SER A 319 6.44 -0.94 19.11
CA SER A 319 6.25 -2.00 20.13
C SER A 319 5.59 -3.26 19.56
N TRP A 320 4.57 -3.12 18.73
CA TRP A 320 3.92 -4.26 18.07
C TRP A 320 4.84 -4.91 17.03
N GLU A 321 5.59 -4.09 16.28
CA GLU A 321 6.50 -4.49 15.21
C GLU A 321 7.72 -5.29 15.72
N LEU A 322 7.97 -5.33 17.04
CA LEU A 322 8.94 -6.26 17.64
C LEU A 322 8.56 -7.73 17.42
N VAL A 323 7.32 -8.05 17.03
CA VAL A 323 6.97 -9.39 16.55
C VAL A 323 7.81 -9.81 15.33
N PHE A 324 8.39 -8.87 14.57
CA PHE A 324 9.28 -9.14 13.45
C PHE A 324 10.76 -9.36 13.85
N THR A 325 11.10 -9.21 15.13
CA THR A 325 12.42 -9.57 15.65
C THR A 325 12.40 -10.95 16.32
N VAL A 326 11.37 -11.23 17.13
CA VAL A 326 11.30 -12.46 17.95
C VAL A 326 10.09 -13.36 17.66
N GLY A 327 9.20 -12.95 16.75
CA GLY A 327 7.94 -13.66 16.43
C GLY A 327 7.90 -14.25 15.02
N PHE A 328 6.83 -13.95 14.27
CA PHE A 328 6.44 -14.71 13.06
C PHE A 328 7.33 -14.49 11.83
N ALA A 329 8.08 -13.39 11.75
CA ALA A 329 8.96 -13.10 10.61
C ALA A 329 10.28 -12.49 11.09
N GLN A 330 11.04 -13.29 11.85
CA GLN A 330 12.32 -12.88 12.44
C GLN A 330 13.28 -12.31 11.38
N GLY A 331 13.95 -11.21 11.72
CA GLY A 331 14.94 -10.56 10.87
C GLY A 331 14.35 -9.63 9.80
N THR A 332 13.03 -9.40 9.79
CA THR A 332 12.36 -8.50 8.84
C THR A 332 12.06 -7.10 9.41
N TYR A 333 12.39 -6.86 10.68
CA TYR A 333 12.23 -5.54 11.30
C TYR A 333 13.12 -4.48 10.62
N ARG A 334 12.50 -3.43 10.08
CA ARG A 334 13.16 -2.33 9.34
C ARG A 334 12.54 -0.97 9.74
N PRO A 335 12.85 -0.43 10.92
CA PRO A 335 12.30 0.86 11.34
C PRO A 335 12.81 2.00 10.46
N LEU A 336 11.95 2.99 10.21
CA LEU A 336 12.32 4.21 9.50
C LEU A 336 12.37 5.39 10.49
N LEU A 337 13.57 5.95 10.69
CA LEU A 337 13.76 7.18 11.45
C LEU A 337 13.96 8.36 10.48
N VAL A 338 13.05 9.33 10.52
CA VAL A 338 13.15 10.56 9.74
C VAL A 338 13.64 11.69 10.66
N LEU A 339 14.80 12.26 10.34
CA LEU A 339 15.43 13.31 11.15
C LEU A 339 15.21 14.69 10.54
N SER A 340 14.95 15.68 11.39
CA SER A 340 14.99 17.08 10.96
C SER A 340 16.43 17.51 10.65
N PRO A 341 16.63 18.48 9.73
CA PRO A 341 17.96 19.00 9.45
C PRO A 341 18.68 19.52 10.71
N LEU A 342 17.94 20.08 11.67
CA LEU A 342 18.50 20.56 12.94
C LEU A 342 19.14 19.40 13.74
N VAL A 343 18.40 18.30 13.95
CA VAL A 343 18.89 17.16 14.73
C VAL A 343 20.06 16.49 14.02
N ALA A 344 19.95 16.27 12.70
CA ALA A 344 21.02 15.68 11.91
C ALA A 344 22.30 16.54 11.91
N ASN A 345 22.17 17.87 11.82
CA ASN A 345 23.31 18.78 11.88
C ASN A 345 23.93 18.85 13.28
N THR A 346 23.13 18.81 14.35
CA THR A 346 23.66 18.72 15.73
C THR A 346 24.52 17.46 15.89
N LEU A 347 24.02 16.30 15.46
CA LEU A 347 24.78 15.04 15.49
C LEU A 347 26.09 15.15 14.69
N LYS A 348 26.05 15.72 13.49
CA LYS A 348 27.24 15.94 12.65
C LYS A 348 28.27 16.83 13.33
N ILE A 349 27.86 17.97 13.90
CA ILE A 349 28.77 18.90 14.59
C ILE A 349 29.47 18.21 15.77
N SER A 350 28.77 17.30 16.44
CA SER A 350 29.33 16.47 17.51
C SER A 350 30.18 15.29 17.02
N GLY A 351 30.48 15.21 15.72
CA GLY A 351 31.33 14.18 15.13
C GLY A 351 30.64 12.85 14.82
N MET A 352 29.30 12.78 14.94
CA MET A 352 28.54 11.55 14.66
C MET A 352 28.23 11.41 13.17
N SER A 353 28.70 10.33 12.53
CA SER A 353 28.29 9.99 11.16
C SER A 353 26.91 9.31 11.13
N LYS A 354 26.30 9.24 9.94
CA LYS A 354 25.06 8.47 9.73
C LYS A 354 25.24 6.98 10.06
N GLU A 355 26.44 6.44 9.80
CA GLU A 355 26.79 5.05 10.09
C GLU A 355 26.99 4.81 11.59
N ASP A 356 27.61 5.77 12.30
CA ASP A 356 27.73 5.69 13.76
C ASP A 356 26.34 5.74 14.39
N LEU A 357 25.45 6.63 13.93
CA LEU A 357 24.06 6.67 14.39
C LEU A 357 23.37 5.30 14.23
N ARG A 358 23.48 4.67 13.06
CA ARG A 358 22.89 3.34 12.81
C ARG A 358 23.41 2.25 13.73
N LYS A 359 24.69 2.28 14.10
CA LYS A 359 25.28 1.28 15.00
C LYS A 359 24.83 1.42 16.46
N HIS A 360 24.41 2.62 16.84
CA HIS A 360 23.99 2.92 18.22
C HIS A 360 22.47 2.90 18.41
N LEU A 361 21.69 2.95 17.33
CA LEU A 361 20.25 2.65 17.30
C LEU A 361 20.02 1.14 17.25
#